data_AF-A0A7C5KSC7-F1
#
_entry.id   AF-A0A7C5KSC7-F1
#
_cell.length_a   1.000
_cell.length_b   1.000
_cell.length_c   1.000
_cell.angle_alpha   90.00
_cell.angle_beta   90.00
_cell.angle_gamma   90.00
#
_symmetry.space_group_name_H-M   'P 1'
#
loop_
_entity.id
_entity.type
_entity.pdbx_description
1 polymer ?
#
loop_
_entity_poly.entity_id
_entity_poly.type
_entity_poly.pdbx_seq_one_letter_code
_entity_poly.pdbx_strand_id
1 'polypeptide(L)' 'MSTGILIIVTTVLIIFFNALYVGAEFAAVSARKTRVAQLAESGNWLAKMLLPVVSNGQKLDHYIAGCQL' A
#
# COMPACT_ATOMS: atom_id res chain seq x y z
N MET A 1 30.87 -10.45 15.49
CA MET A 1 30.17 -9.15 15.68
C MET A 1 29.52 -8.67 14.38
N SER A 2 30.23 -8.62 13.24
CA SER A 2 29.68 -8.16 11.96
C SER A 2 28.51 -8.99 11.40
N THR A 3 28.51 -10.32 11.59
CA THR A 3 27.41 -11.19 11.15
C THR A 3 26.11 -10.95 11.90
N GLY A 4 26.18 -10.73 13.22
CA GLY A 4 25.00 -10.45 14.04
C GLY A 4 24.32 -9.13 13.65
N ILE A 5 25.10 -8.09 13.37
CA ILE A 5 24.58 -6.81 12.88
C ILE A 5 23.89 -6.99 11.53
N LEU A 6 24.49 -7.74 10.61
CA LEU A 6 23.93 -7.97 9.28
C LEU A 6 22.61 -8.74 9.34
N ILE A 7 22.51 -9.75 10.22
CA ILE A 7 21.25 -10.46 10.48
C ILE A 7 20.19 -9.50 11.01
N ILE A 8 20.49 -8.70 12.03
CA ILE A 8 19.51 -7.76 12.62
C ILE A 8 19.02 -6.77 11.58
N VAL A 9 19.92 -6.16 10.81
CA VAL A 9 19.55 -5.21 9.74
C VAL A 9 18.64 -5.88 8.72
N THR A 10 18.98 -7.09 8.29
CA THR A 10 18.18 -7.84 7.30
C THR A 10 16.80 -8.18 7.86
N THR A 11 16.72 -8.66 9.11
CA THR A 11 15.45 -8.96 9.77
C THR A 11 14.57 -7.72 9.90
N VAL A 12 15.14 -6.59 10.34
CA VAL A 12 14.40 -5.32 10.45
C VAL A 12 13.88 -4.87 9.09
N LEU A 13 14.69 -4.97 8.04
CA LEU A 13 14.26 -4.65 6.68
C LEU A 13 13.09 -5.52 6.23
N ILE A 14 13.17 -6.84 6.43
CA ILE A 14 12.09 -7.76 6.04
C ILE A 14 10.80 -7.45 6.81
N ILE A 15 10.88 -7.22 8.12
CA ILE A 15 9.73 -6.84 8.94
C ILE A 15 9.12 -5.52 8.45
N PHE A 16 9.97 -4.53 8.14
CA PHE A 16 9.53 -3.25 7.63
C PHE A 16 8.77 -3.38 6.31
N PHE A 17 9.28 -4.15 5.35
CA PHE A 17 8.57 -4.39 4.09
C PHE A 17 7.24 -5.10 4.29
N ASN A 18 7.18 -6.12 5.16
CA ASN A 18 5.93 -6.79 5.51
C ASN A 18 4.91 -5.80 6.11
N ALA A 19 5.35 -4.95 7.03
CA ALA A 19 4.50 -3.92 7.62
C ALA A 19 4.00 -2.90 6.58
N LEU A 20 4.81 -2.56 5.58
CA LEU A 20 4.40 -1.70 4.46
C LEU A 20 3.31 -2.36 3.60
N TYR A 21 3.44 -3.65 3.26
CA TYR A 21 2.42 -4.36 2.47
C TYR A 21 1.07 -4.42 3.20
N VAL A 22 1.10 -4.81 4.48
CA VAL A 22 -0.09 -4.84 5.34
C VAL A 22 -0.69 -3.43 5.48
N GLY A 23 0.14 -2.40 5.68
CA GLY A 23 -0.31 -1.02 5.74
C GLY A 23 -0.97 -0.54 4.44
N ALA A 24 -0.46 -0.99 3.29
CA ALA A 24 -1.01 -0.67 1.98
C ALA A 24 -2.38 -1.32 1.75
N GLU A 25 -2.58 -2.56 2.20
CA GLU A 25 -3.88 -3.25 2.20
C GLU A 25 -4.91 -2.49 3.05
N PHE A 26 -4.58 -2.20 4.31
CA PHE A 26 -5.48 -1.46 5.21
C PHE A 26 -5.80 -0.05 4.68
N ALA A 27 -4.80 0.65 4.13
CA ALA A 27 -5.00 1.96 3.53
C ALA A 27 -5.96 1.91 2.33
N ALA A 28 -5.82 0.91 1.45
CA ALA A 28 -6.68 0.76 0.28
C ALA A 28 -8.13 0.40 0.65
N VAL A 29 -8.33 -0.47 1.64
CA VAL A 29 -9.67 -0.84 2.14
C VAL A 29 -10.34 0.32 2.88
N SER A 30 -9.57 1.10 3.67
CA SER A 30 -10.07 2.25 4.44
C SER A 30 -10.25 3.52 3.59
N ALA A 31 -9.61 3.59 2.42
CA ALA A 31 -9.67 4.76 1.55
C ALA A 31 -11.10 5.05 1.07
N ARG A 32 -11.63 6.19 1.51
CA ARG A 32 -12.94 6.65 1.05
C ARG A 32 -12.83 7.18 -0.39
N LYS A 33 -13.47 6.49 -1.32
CA LYS A 33 -13.47 6.80 -2.78
C LYS A 33 -13.71 8.28 -3.08
N THR A 34 -14.68 8.90 -2.41
CA THR A 34 -15.03 10.33 -2.60
C THR A 34 -13.87 11.27 -2.27
N ARG A 35 -13.08 10.96 -1.24
CA ARG A 35 -11.91 11.78 -0.89
C ARG A 35 -10.78 11.60 -1.91
N VAL A 36 -10.54 10.37 -2.37
CA VAL A 36 -9.57 10.10 -3.44
C VAL A 36 -9.96 10.81 -4.73
N ALA A 37 -11.25 10.84 -5.07
CA ALA A 37 -11.77 11.56 -6.23
C ALA A 37 -11.53 13.07 -6.11
N GLN A 38 -11.83 13.67 -4.95
CA GLN A 38 -11.56 15.09 -4.70
C GLN A 38 -10.08 15.46 -4.84
N LEU A 39 -9.18 14.63 -4.30
CA LEU A 39 -7.73 14.84 -4.46
C LEU A 39 -7.27 14.67 -5.92
N ALA A 40 -7.88 13.73 -6.66
CA ALA A 40 -7.58 13.54 -8.08
C ALA A 40 -8.03 14.75 -8.91
N GLU A 41 -9.22 15.29 -8.62
CA GLU A 41 -9.74 16.52 -9.24
C GLU A 41 -8.89 17.74 -8.88
N SER A 42 -8.38 17.82 -7.65
CA SER A 42 -7.47 18.89 -7.21
C SER A 42 -6.05 18.78 -7.81
N GLY A 43 -5.80 17.84 -8.73
CA GLY A 43 -4.53 17.70 -9.43
C GLY A 43 -3.51 16.73 -8.82
N ASN A 44 -3.83 16.03 -7.74
CA ASN A 44 -2.91 15.06 -7.14
C ASN A 44 -2.73 13.84 -8.05
N TRP A 45 -1.51 13.64 -8.55
CA TRP A 45 -1.19 12.56 -9.49
C TRP A 45 -1.34 11.15 -8.87
N LEU A 46 -0.96 10.98 -7.60
CA LEU A 46 -1.14 9.71 -6.87
C LEU A 46 -2.62 9.38 -6.73
N ALA A 47 -3.44 10.38 -6.40
CA ALA A 47 -4.88 10.20 -6.30
C ALA A 47 -5.51 9.84 -7.65
N LYS A 48 -5.04 10.44 -8.76
CA LYS A 48 -5.48 10.06 -10.12
C LYS A 48 -5.12 8.62 -10.47
N MET A 49 -3.95 8.13 -10.06
CA MET A 49 -3.56 6.73 -10.26
C MET A 49 -4.35 5.77 -9.36
N LEU A 50 -4.63 6.16 -8.12
CA LEU A 50 -5.33 5.33 -7.15
C LEU A 50 -6.84 5.26 -7.39
N LEU A 51 -7.45 6.35 -7.87
CA LEU A 51 -8.89 6.47 -8.13
C LEU A 51 -9.47 5.29 -8.93
N PRO A 52 -8.91 4.85 -10.08
CA PRO A 52 -9.45 3.71 -10.83
C PRO A 52 -9.35 2.37 -10.07
N VAL A 53 -8.40 2.22 -9.14
CA VAL A 53 -8.25 1.01 -8.31
C VAL A 53 -9.33 0.99 -7.23
N VAL A 54 -9.42 2.07 -6.42
CA VAL A 54 -10.42 2.13 -5.33
C VAL A 54 -11.85 2.26 -5.83
N SER A 55 -12.07 2.75 -7.06
CA SER A 55 -13.42 2.89 -7.63
C SER A 55 -14.03 1.56 -8.07
N ASN A 56 -13.21 0.56 -8.46
CA ASN A 56 -13.68 -0.74 -8.94
C ASN A 56 -13.35 -1.85 -7.93
N GLY A 57 -14.38 -2.53 -7.41
CA GLY A 57 -14.22 -3.60 -6.42
C GLY A 57 -13.28 -4.73 -6.87
N GLN A 58 -13.38 -5.20 -8.12
CA GLN A 58 -12.49 -6.25 -8.63
C GLN A 58 -11.03 -5.80 -8.71
N LYS A 59 -10.78 -4.53 -9.06
CA LYS A 59 -9.41 -4.00 -9.10
C LYS A 59 -8.83 -3.82 -7.70
N LEU A 60 -9.68 -3.43 -6.75
CA LEU A 60 -9.32 -3.34 -5.34
C LEU A 60 -9.00 -4.73 -4.77
N ASP A 61 -9.83 -5.74 -5.07
CA ASP A 61 -9.59 -7.12 -4.65
C ASP A 61 -8.28 -7.66 -5.25
N HIS A 62 -8.01 -7.37 -6.52
CA HIS A 62 -6.74 -7.77 -7.16
C HIS A 62 -5.52 -7.07 -6.53
N TYR A 63 -5.66 -5.79 -6.15
CA TYR A 63 -4.63 -5.05 -5.42
C TYR A 63 -4.38 -5.64 -4.02
N ILE A 64 -5.45 -5.98 -3.29
CA ILE A 64 -5.37 -6.60 -1.97
C ILE A 64 -4.71 -7.98 -2.07
N ALA A 65 -5.08 -8.80 -3.06
CA ALA A 65 -4.48 -10.11 -3.28
C ALA A 65 -2.96 -10.03 -3.51
N GLY A 66 -2.48 -8.98 -4.18
CA GLY A 66 -1.05 -8.72 -4.35
C GLY A 66 -0.32 -8.34 -3.06
N CYS A 67 -1.03 -7.83 -2.04
CA CYS A 67 -0.47 -7.49 -0.73
C CYS A 67 -0.40 -8.67 0.24
N GLN A 68 -1.07 -9.80 -0.07
CA GLN A 68 -1.18 -10.99 0.79
C GLN A 68 -0.10 -12.06 0.56
N LEU A 69 0.96 -11.73 -0.19
CA LEU A 69 2.13 -12.60 -0.46
C LEU A 69 3.14 -12.56 0.68
#